data_AF-A0A023FVY0-F1
#
_entry.id   AF-A0A023FVY0-F1
#
_cell.length_a   1.000
_cell.length_b   1.000
_cell.length_c   1.000
_cell.angle_alpha   90.00
_cell.angle_beta   90.00
_cell.angle_gamma   90.00
#
_symmetry.space_group_name_H-M   'P 1'
#
loop_
_entity.id
_entity.type
_entity.pdbx_description
1 polymer ?
#
loop_
_entity_poly.entity_id
_entity_poly.type
_entity_poly.pdbx_seq_one_letter_code
_entity_poly.pdbx_strand_id
1 'polypeptide(L)'
;DIDIHHGDGVQEAFYLTDRVMTVSFHKYGNYFFPGTGDMYELGAESGRYYSVNVPLKEGIDDASYFQVFKPVIQGVMEFFQPSCIVLQCGADSLAGDRLGCFNLSIRGHGECVKFIRELGLPTLVLGGGGYTVRNVARAWTYETALLLDEPVSSEIPYNEYFEYFAPDFTLHPEVVTRQENTNSKQYLEAIVRAVAENLKCLVNAPSVQMHHVPPDMLPCSRKPPASPAADGARSTPPVDAAAAMSGAASPSGSAGDAGFIGNTTPLAVEA
;
A
#
# COMPACT_ATOMS: atom_id res chain seq x y z
N ASP A 1 -0.72 -4.22 9.25
CA ASP A 1 -0.64 -2.92 8.56
C ASP A 1 0.81 -2.46 8.59
N ILE A 2 1.43 -2.30 7.42
CA ILE A 2 2.83 -1.86 7.26
C ILE A 2 2.94 -0.49 6.57
N ASP A 3 1.82 0.24 6.46
CA ASP A 3 1.80 1.68 6.18
C ASP A 3 2.60 2.44 7.24
N ILE A 4 3.19 3.59 6.88
CA ILE A 4 3.86 4.40 7.90
C ILE A 4 2.88 5.04 8.88
N HIS A 5 1.62 5.22 8.49
CA HIS A 5 0.57 5.76 9.34
C HIS A 5 -0.11 4.66 10.13
N HIS A 6 -0.57 4.99 11.34
CA HIS A 6 -1.37 4.07 12.13
C HIS A 6 -2.68 3.76 11.40
N GLY A 7 -3.04 2.47 11.31
CA GLY A 7 -4.30 1.97 10.76
C GLY A 7 -5.50 2.21 11.66
N ASP A 8 -5.68 3.45 12.11
CA ASP A 8 -6.64 3.87 13.14
C ASP A 8 -8.09 3.54 12.80
N GLY A 9 -8.53 3.74 11.56
CA GLY A 9 -9.90 3.43 11.15
C GLY A 9 -10.23 1.95 11.23
N VAL A 10 -9.28 1.06 10.89
CA VAL A 10 -9.48 -0.40 11.02
C VAL A 10 -9.43 -0.81 12.49
N GLN A 11 -8.52 -0.22 13.27
CA GLN A 11 -8.46 -0.43 14.72
C GLN A 11 -9.78 -0.02 15.40
N GLU A 12 -10.31 1.17 15.10
CA GLU A 12 -11.56 1.67 15.69
C GLU A 12 -12.74 0.76 15.34
N ALA A 13 -12.84 0.33 14.08
CA ALA A 13 -13.92 -0.54 13.61
C ALA A 13 -14.00 -1.88 14.36
N PHE A 14 -12.86 -2.38 14.87
CA PHE A 14 -12.77 -3.67 15.58
C PHE A 14 -12.38 -3.54 17.05
N TYR A 15 -12.38 -2.33 17.61
CA TYR A 15 -11.80 -2.04 18.92
C TYR A 15 -12.44 -2.80 20.10
N LEU A 16 -13.69 -3.26 19.93
CA LEU A 16 -14.50 -3.93 20.94
C LEU A 16 -14.69 -5.43 20.67
N THR A 17 -14.04 -6.01 19.65
CA THR A 17 -14.19 -7.44 19.31
C THR A 17 -12.87 -8.20 19.41
N ASP A 18 -12.97 -9.44 19.87
CA ASP A 18 -11.91 -10.45 19.90
C ASP A 18 -11.79 -11.27 18.60
N ARG A 19 -12.67 -11.02 17.62
CA ARG A 19 -12.71 -11.79 16.36
C ARG A 19 -11.73 -11.30 15.31
N VAL A 20 -11.26 -10.06 15.45
CA VAL A 20 -10.31 -9.43 14.53
C VAL A 20 -9.21 -8.82 15.38
N MET A 21 -7.99 -9.28 15.17
CA MET A 21 -6.81 -8.64 15.75
C MET A 21 -6.23 -7.63 14.75
N THR A 22 -6.04 -6.39 15.19
CA THR A 22 -5.37 -5.37 14.40
C THR A 22 -3.91 -5.26 14.83
N VAL A 23 -2.98 -5.34 13.88
CA VAL A 23 -1.54 -5.20 14.14
C VAL A 23 -0.98 -4.11 13.23
N SER A 24 -0.46 -3.03 13.80
CA SER A 24 0.05 -1.87 13.05
C SER A 24 1.46 -1.49 13.47
N PHE A 25 2.33 -1.29 12.47
CA PHE A 25 3.73 -0.86 12.63
C PHE A 25 3.89 0.51 11.98
N HIS A 26 3.96 1.57 12.77
CA HIS A 26 3.80 2.93 12.26
C HIS A 26 4.69 3.93 12.99
N LYS A 27 4.90 5.10 12.37
CA LYS A 27 5.55 6.22 13.03
C LYS A 27 4.60 6.82 14.07
N TYR A 28 5.05 6.95 15.30
CA TYR A 28 4.31 7.60 16.39
C TYR A 28 5.03 8.82 16.98
N GLY A 29 4.29 9.73 17.62
CA GLY A 29 4.81 10.94 18.28
C GLY A 29 4.97 12.18 17.38
N ASN A 30 5.27 13.33 17.99
CA ASN A 30 5.42 14.64 17.31
C ASN A 30 4.25 15.04 16.41
N TYR A 31 3.02 14.70 16.80
CA TYR A 31 1.79 14.97 16.02
C TYR A 31 1.80 14.38 14.60
N PHE A 32 2.61 13.34 14.35
CA PHE A 32 2.54 12.60 13.09
C PHE A 32 1.16 12.00 12.94
N PHE A 33 0.54 12.21 11.78
CA PHE A 33 -0.83 11.76 11.52
C PHE A 33 -0.92 10.24 11.64
N PRO A 34 -2.02 9.67 12.19
CA PRO A 34 -3.21 10.34 12.73
C PRO A 34 -3.10 10.82 14.18
N GLY A 35 -1.97 10.57 14.86
CA GLY A 35 -1.75 10.93 16.27
C GLY A 35 -2.28 9.91 17.28
N THR A 36 -2.64 8.71 16.82
CA THR A 36 -3.07 7.55 17.61
C THR A 36 -2.10 6.38 17.40
N GLY A 37 -2.34 5.25 18.06
CA GLY A 37 -1.52 4.05 17.95
C GLY A 37 -0.41 3.97 18.99
N ASP A 38 -0.59 4.59 20.17
CA ASP A 38 0.34 4.36 21.27
C ASP A 38 0.35 2.87 21.67
N MET A 39 1.46 2.40 22.24
CA MET A 39 1.59 1.01 22.71
C MET A 39 0.60 0.63 23.83
N TYR A 40 -0.10 1.62 24.41
CA TYR A 40 -1.12 1.44 25.45
C TYR A 40 -2.55 1.37 24.89
N GLU A 41 -2.74 1.61 23.60
CA GLU A 41 -4.03 1.41 22.92
C GLU A 41 -4.22 -0.07 22.61
N LEU A 42 -4.82 -0.80 23.55
CA LEU A 42 -4.90 -2.27 23.54
C LEU A 42 -6.28 -2.82 23.12
N GLY A 43 -7.21 -1.97 22.69
CA GLY A 43 -8.62 -2.35 22.56
C GLY A 43 -9.39 -2.27 23.88
N ALA A 44 -10.70 -2.48 23.84
CA ALA A 44 -11.57 -2.41 25.01
C ALA A 44 -12.62 -3.53 25.01
N GLU A 45 -13.25 -3.74 26.17
CA GLU A 45 -14.25 -4.80 26.38
C GLU A 45 -13.70 -6.17 25.93
N SER A 46 -14.46 -6.90 25.10
CA SER A 46 -14.01 -8.17 24.53
C SER A 46 -12.79 -8.02 23.62
N GLY A 47 -12.59 -6.86 22.99
CA GLY A 47 -11.44 -6.55 22.13
C GLY A 47 -10.16 -6.17 22.88
N ARG A 48 -10.16 -6.17 24.21
CA ARG A 48 -8.95 -5.86 24.98
C ARG A 48 -7.86 -6.92 24.73
N TYR A 49 -6.65 -6.44 24.44
CA TYR A 49 -5.48 -7.19 23.95
C TYR A 49 -5.54 -7.65 22.48
N TYR A 50 -6.60 -7.31 21.73
CA TYR A 50 -6.74 -7.61 20.29
C TYR A 50 -6.36 -6.43 19.39
N SER A 51 -5.91 -5.30 19.94
CA SER A 51 -5.21 -4.25 19.19
C SER A 51 -3.73 -4.23 19.58
N VAL A 52 -2.85 -4.46 18.60
CA VAL A 52 -1.40 -4.50 18.76
C VAL A 52 -0.79 -3.34 17.99
N ASN A 53 -0.24 -2.39 18.74
CA ASN A 53 0.43 -1.22 18.19
C ASN A 53 1.94 -1.28 18.41
N VAL A 54 2.69 -1.05 17.34
CA VAL A 54 4.14 -1.00 17.33
C VAL A 54 4.58 0.41 16.94
N PRO A 55 4.62 1.35 17.90
CA PRO A 55 5.02 2.72 17.65
C PRO A 55 6.53 2.78 17.38
N LEU A 56 6.91 3.34 16.24
CA LEU A 56 8.30 3.47 15.81
C LEU A 56 8.68 4.94 15.64
N LYS A 57 10.00 5.19 15.60
CA LYS A 57 10.59 6.49 15.35
C LYS A 57 11.13 6.56 13.92
N GLU A 58 11.57 7.75 13.54
CA GLU A 58 12.05 8.08 12.20
C GLU A 58 13.32 7.30 11.83
N GLY A 59 13.49 7.06 10.52
CA GLY A 59 14.70 6.50 9.94
C GLY A 59 14.91 5.00 10.17
N ILE A 60 13.89 4.25 10.59
CA ILE A 60 14.02 2.79 10.77
C ILE A 60 14.48 2.11 9.47
N ASP A 61 15.52 1.29 9.57
CA ASP A 61 16.10 0.53 8.46
C ASP A 61 15.51 -0.89 8.36
N ASP A 62 15.79 -1.56 7.23
CA ASP A 62 15.31 -2.92 6.92
C ASP A 62 15.59 -3.92 8.05
N ALA A 63 16.81 -3.92 8.57
CA ALA A 63 17.24 -4.88 9.59
C ALA A 63 16.51 -4.65 10.91
N SER A 64 16.40 -3.39 11.34
CA SER A 64 15.71 -2.99 12.56
C SER A 64 14.21 -3.25 12.47
N TYR A 65 13.60 -2.95 11.32
CA TYR A 65 12.18 -3.19 11.10
C TYR A 65 11.86 -4.68 11.16
N PHE A 66 12.62 -5.52 10.45
CA PHE A 66 12.39 -6.95 10.44
C PHE A 66 12.69 -7.64 11.79
N GLN A 67 13.63 -7.10 12.57
CA GLN A 67 13.90 -7.54 13.95
C GLN A 67 12.72 -7.33 14.90
N VAL A 68 11.78 -6.44 14.56
CA VAL A 68 10.55 -6.21 15.34
C VAL A 68 9.35 -6.89 14.69
N PHE A 69 9.19 -6.72 13.38
CA PHE A 69 8.10 -7.30 12.61
C PHE A 69 7.98 -8.81 12.82
N LYS A 70 9.07 -9.55 12.59
CA LYS A 70 9.08 -11.00 12.67
C LYS A 70 8.65 -11.53 14.05
N PRO A 71 9.28 -11.15 15.19
CA PRO A 71 8.87 -11.68 16.48
C PRO A 71 7.46 -11.25 16.90
N VAL A 72 7.02 -10.03 16.55
CA VAL A 72 5.64 -9.58 16.83
C VAL A 72 4.64 -10.47 16.09
N ILE A 73 4.81 -10.65 14.78
CA ILE A 73 3.90 -11.49 13.99
C ILE A 73 3.97 -12.95 14.44
N GLN A 74 5.15 -13.48 14.79
CA GLN A 74 5.26 -14.83 15.36
C GLN A 74 4.44 -14.99 16.65
N GLY A 75 4.51 -14.02 17.56
CA GLY A 75 3.67 -14.02 18.76
C GLY A 75 2.18 -13.95 18.42
N VAL A 76 1.79 -13.11 17.47
CA VAL A 76 0.40 -13.03 16.99
C VAL A 76 -0.07 -14.40 16.47
N MET A 77 0.75 -15.08 15.66
CA MET A 77 0.42 -16.41 15.16
C MET A 77 0.28 -17.45 16.27
N GLU A 78 1.13 -17.39 17.30
CA GLU A 78 1.11 -18.30 18.45
C GLU A 78 -0.14 -18.13 19.32
N PHE A 79 -0.47 -16.88 19.67
CA PHE A 79 -1.53 -16.58 20.65
C PHE A 79 -2.89 -16.29 20.02
N PHE A 80 -2.94 -15.56 18.90
CA PHE A 80 -4.20 -15.23 18.21
C PHE A 80 -4.64 -16.33 17.23
N GLN A 81 -3.72 -17.11 16.66
CA GLN A 81 -4.04 -18.23 15.77
C GLN A 81 -5.06 -17.85 14.66
N PRO A 82 -4.77 -16.84 13.82
CA PRO A 82 -5.69 -16.41 12.78
C PRO A 82 -5.94 -17.53 11.77
N SER A 83 -7.14 -17.56 11.20
CA SER A 83 -7.49 -18.46 10.09
C SER A 83 -7.37 -17.80 8.71
N CYS A 84 -7.24 -16.48 8.66
CA CYS A 84 -6.98 -15.68 7.46
C CYS A 84 -6.26 -14.39 7.84
N ILE A 85 -5.55 -13.79 6.88
CA ILE A 85 -4.80 -12.54 7.05
C ILE A 85 -5.28 -11.51 6.05
N VAL A 86 -5.39 -10.25 6.48
CA VAL A 86 -5.47 -9.09 5.59
C VAL A 86 -4.20 -8.27 5.79
N LEU A 87 -3.36 -8.20 4.76
CA LEU A 87 -2.11 -7.45 4.76
C LEU A 87 -2.27 -6.18 3.93
N GLN A 88 -2.31 -5.04 4.62
CA GLN A 88 -2.18 -3.71 4.00
C GLN A 88 -0.69 -3.46 3.77
N CYS A 89 -0.30 -3.17 2.52
CA CYS A 89 1.08 -2.94 2.06
C CYS A 89 1.31 -1.46 1.68
N GLY A 90 1.03 -0.53 2.58
CA GLY A 90 1.35 0.88 2.41
C GLY A 90 2.83 1.07 2.08
N ALA A 91 3.09 1.72 0.95
CA ALA A 91 4.43 1.91 0.39
C ALA A 91 5.03 3.27 0.77
N ASP A 92 4.36 4.05 1.63
CA ASP A 92 4.90 5.29 2.20
C ASP A 92 5.84 5.05 3.40
N SER A 93 5.99 3.80 3.85
CA SER A 93 7.07 3.38 4.75
C SER A 93 8.43 3.20 4.04
N LEU A 94 8.45 3.32 2.71
CA LEU A 94 9.68 3.25 1.92
C LEU A 94 10.55 4.49 2.08
N ALA A 95 11.85 4.29 1.95
CA ALA A 95 12.82 5.36 1.89
C ALA A 95 12.57 6.30 0.70
N GLY A 96 12.68 7.60 0.96
CA GLY A 96 12.47 8.63 -0.05
C GLY A 96 11.00 8.79 -0.47
N ASP A 97 10.06 8.31 0.35
CA ASP A 97 8.66 8.72 0.24
C ASP A 97 8.52 10.23 0.48
N ARG A 98 7.47 10.84 -0.09
CA ARG A 98 7.22 12.28 0.01
C ARG A 98 6.69 12.70 1.39
N LEU A 99 5.94 11.83 2.06
CA LEU A 99 5.31 12.09 3.36
C LEU A 99 5.95 11.24 4.46
N GLY A 100 6.37 10.02 4.12
CA GLY A 100 7.00 9.09 5.03
C GLY A 100 8.43 9.48 5.43
N CYS A 101 8.81 9.10 6.65
CA CYS A 101 10.11 9.35 7.24
C CYS A 101 10.81 8.06 7.74
N PHE A 102 10.43 6.92 7.19
CA PHE A 102 11.14 5.65 7.36
C PHE A 102 12.22 5.47 6.29
N ASN A 103 13.05 4.44 6.46
CA ASN A 103 14.16 4.14 5.58
C ASN A 103 14.14 2.69 5.09
N LEU A 104 12.96 2.20 4.70
CA LEU A 104 12.84 0.84 4.17
C LEU A 104 13.18 0.80 2.69
N SER A 105 13.97 -0.20 2.30
CA SER A 105 14.13 -0.54 0.90
C SER A 105 12.93 -1.36 0.41
N ILE A 106 12.76 -1.44 -0.90
CA ILE A 106 11.77 -2.33 -1.54
C ILE A 106 11.99 -3.79 -1.12
N ARG A 107 13.26 -4.19 -0.88
CA ARG A 107 13.56 -5.54 -0.42
C ARG A 107 13.12 -5.74 1.04
N GLY A 108 13.48 -4.84 1.94
CA GLY A 108 13.09 -4.93 3.35
C GLY A 108 11.58 -4.89 3.57
N HIS A 109 10.88 -4.04 2.81
CA HIS A 109 9.42 -3.99 2.79
C HIS A 109 8.82 -5.32 2.26
N GLY A 110 9.34 -5.82 1.14
CA GLY A 110 8.94 -7.12 0.57
C GLY A 110 9.23 -8.33 1.46
N GLU A 111 10.25 -8.31 2.32
CA GLU A 111 10.49 -9.39 3.29
C GLU A 111 9.31 -9.56 4.27
N CYS A 112 8.57 -8.48 4.56
CA CYS A 112 7.35 -8.57 5.38
C CYS A 112 6.26 -9.36 4.64
N VAL A 113 6.04 -9.06 3.35
CA VAL A 113 5.07 -9.78 2.50
C VAL A 113 5.46 -11.24 2.33
N LYS A 114 6.74 -11.50 2.06
CA LYS A 114 7.27 -12.87 1.93
C LYS A 114 7.06 -13.66 3.22
N PHE A 115 7.38 -13.08 4.37
CA PHE A 115 7.17 -13.73 5.66
C PHE A 115 5.70 -14.09 5.89
N ILE A 116 4.76 -13.19 5.58
CA ILE A 116 3.32 -13.45 5.70
C ILE A 116 2.87 -14.56 4.74
N ARG A 117 3.33 -14.54 3.48
CA ARG A 117 3.05 -15.60 2.50
C ARG A 117 3.50 -16.98 3.03
N GLU A 118 4.70 -17.05 3.60
CA GLU A 118 5.29 -18.30 4.13
C GLU A 118 4.50 -18.89 5.30
N LEU A 119 3.63 -18.12 5.97
CA LEU A 119 2.71 -18.64 6.99
C LEU A 119 1.63 -19.58 6.42
N GLY A 120 1.38 -19.54 5.10
CA GLY A 120 0.49 -20.49 4.43
C GLY A 120 -1.00 -20.31 4.72
N LEU A 121 -1.42 -19.14 5.22
CA LEU A 121 -2.83 -18.82 5.48
C LEU A 121 -3.49 -18.11 4.29
N PRO A 122 -4.82 -18.26 4.11
CA PRO A 122 -5.59 -17.41 3.20
C PRO A 122 -5.30 -15.93 3.47
N THR A 123 -4.70 -15.24 2.49
CA THR A 123 -4.20 -13.87 2.66
C THR A 123 -4.78 -12.97 1.58
N LEU A 124 -5.44 -11.89 2.00
CA LEU A 124 -5.81 -10.76 1.15
C LEU A 124 -4.72 -9.69 1.26
N VAL A 125 -4.09 -9.34 0.14
CA VAL A 125 -3.07 -8.29 0.08
C VAL A 125 -3.68 -7.03 -0.54
N LEU A 126 -3.49 -5.90 0.12
CA LEU A 126 -4.01 -4.59 -0.27
C LEU A 126 -2.85 -3.61 -0.43
N GLY A 127 -3.04 -2.56 -1.24
CA GLY A 127 -2.14 -1.41 -1.28
C GLY A 127 -2.29 -0.52 -0.04
N GLY A 128 -2.16 0.79 -0.22
CA GLY A 128 -2.20 1.74 0.89
C GLY A 128 -1.68 3.12 0.50
N GLY A 129 -1.07 3.82 1.47
CA GLY A 129 -0.28 5.01 1.21
C GLY A 129 0.91 4.74 0.29
N GLY A 130 1.53 5.81 -0.21
CA GLY A 130 2.65 5.74 -1.15
C GLY A 130 2.66 6.96 -2.07
N TYR A 131 3.60 7.88 -1.85
CA TYR A 131 3.55 9.23 -2.40
C TYR A 131 4.77 9.58 -3.25
N THR A 132 5.79 8.72 -3.28
CA THR A 132 6.79 8.66 -4.35
C THR A 132 6.41 7.59 -5.37
N VAL A 133 5.52 7.93 -6.30
CA VAL A 133 4.80 7.01 -7.22
C VAL A 133 5.71 5.99 -7.93
N ARG A 134 6.89 6.40 -8.40
CA ARG A 134 7.85 5.48 -9.04
C ARG A 134 8.31 4.35 -8.11
N ASN A 135 8.45 4.63 -6.80
CA ASN A 135 8.84 3.63 -5.82
C ASN A 135 7.65 2.76 -5.40
N VAL A 136 6.44 3.32 -5.37
CA VAL A 136 5.20 2.55 -5.16
C VAL A 136 5.05 1.48 -6.24
N ALA A 137 5.21 1.86 -7.51
CA ALA A 137 5.13 0.92 -8.63
C ALA A 137 6.19 -0.19 -8.52
N ARG A 138 7.43 0.16 -8.15
CA ARG A 138 8.50 -0.82 -7.92
C ARG A 138 8.18 -1.77 -6.78
N ALA A 139 7.71 -1.24 -5.65
CA ALA A 139 7.41 -2.03 -4.45
C ALA A 139 6.30 -3.04 -4.71
N TRP A 140 5.14 -2.59 -5.16
CA TRP A 140 3.99 -3.48 -5.39
C TRP A 140 4.25 -4.48 -6.53
N THR A 141 5.06 -4.12 -7.54
CA THR A 141 5.52 -5.07 -8.56
C THR A 141 6.39 -6.16 -7.95
N TYR A 142 7.36 -5.79 -7.12
CA TYR A 142 8.25 -6.75 -6.44
C TYR A 142 7.49 -7.64 -5.45
N GLU A 143 6.60 -7.06 -4.65
CA GLU A 143 5.75 -7.83 -3.73
C GLU A 143 4.82 -8.80 -4.46
N THR A 144 4.28 -8.41 -5.61
CA THR A 144 3.49 -9.32 -6.46
C THR A 144 4.33 -10.51 -6.91
N ALA A 145 5.58 -10.27 -7.31
CA ALA A 145 6.51 -11.34 -7.67
C ALA A 145 6.78 -12.30 -6.49
N LEU A 146 6.97 -11.76 -5.29
CA LEU A 146 7.13 -12.56 -4.07
C LEU A 146 5.90 -13.40 -3.73
N LEU A 147 4.69 -12.86 -3.93
CA LEU A 147 3.44 -13.59 -3.72
C LEU A 147 3.27 -14.75 -4.71
N LEU A 148 3.70 -14.54 -5.96
CA LEU A 148 3.70 -15.55 -7.02
C LEU A 148 4.85 -16.57 -6.92
N ASP A 149 5.82 -16.33 -6.03
CA ASP A 149 7.09 -17.10 -5.95
C ASP A 149 7.93 -17.05 -7.23
N GLU A 150 7.79 -15.97 -8.00
CA GLU A 150 8.43 -15.82 -9.30
C GLU A 150 9.62 -14.88 -9.20
N PRO A 151 10.84 -15.30 -9.62
CA PRO A 151 11.97 -14.39 -9.67
C PRO A 151 11.74 -13.35 -10.77
N VAL A 152 11.97 -12.08 -10.45
CA VAL A 152 11.88 -10.97 -11.40
C VAL A 152 13.24 -10.32 -11.62
N SER A 153 13.50 -9.89 -12.86
CA SER A 153 14.70 -9.14 -13.21
C SER A 153 14.74 -7.82 -12.44
N SER A 154 15.96 -7.39 -12.08
CA SER A 154 16.14 -6.04 -11.55
C SER A 154 16.00 -4.98 -12.65
N GLU A 155 16.17 -5.33 -13.92
CA GLU A 155 15.98 -4.40 -15.03
C GLU A 155 14.49 -4.21 -15.32
N ILE A 156 14.01 -2.97 -15.29
CA ILE A 156 12.60 -2.68 -15.59
C ILE A 156 12.39 -2.91 -17.10
N PRO A 157 11.37 -3.70 -17.50
CA PRO A 157 11.06 -3.87 -18.91
C PRO A 157 10.52 -2.58 -19.52
N TYR A 158 10.79 -2.36 -20.80
CA TYR A 158 10.23 -1.22 -21.52
C TYR A 158 8.70 -1.22 -21.45
N ASN A 159 8.12 -0.07 -21.12
CA ASN A 159 6.70 0.16 -20.98
C ASN A 159 6.38 1.63 -21.25
N GLU A 160 5.09 1.99 -21.33
CA GLU A 160 4.65 3.38 -21.60
C GLU A 160 5.20 4.41 -20.60
N TYR A 161 5.47 3.98 -19.36
CA TYR A 161 5.96 4.82 -18.27
C TYR A 161 7.45 4.64 -17.99
N PHE A 162 8.21 4.01 -18.89
CA PHE A 162 9.61 3.63 -18.66
C PHE A 162 10.50 4.80 -18.20
N GLU A 163 10.30 5.99 -18.77
CA GLU A 163 11.04 7.21 -18.42
C GLU A 163 10.82 7.69 -16.96
N TYR A 164 9.75 7.26 -16.29
CA TYR A 164 9.51 7.60 -14.87
C TYR A 164 10.52 6.95 -13.92
N PHE A 165 11.22 5.91 -14.39
CA PHE A 165 12.20 5.15 -13.62
C PHE A 165 13.65 5.57 -13.91
N ALA A 166 13.85 6.66 -14.65
CA ALA A 166 15.16 7.28 -14.82
C ALA A 166 15.74 7.76 -13.48
N PRO A 167 17.08 7.82 -13.34
CA PRO A 167 18.09 7.48 -14.36
C PRO A 167 18.50 6.01 -14.36
N ASP A 168 18.05 5.23 -13.38
CA ASP A 168 18.61 3.92 -13.06
C ASP A 168 17.86 2.76 -13.73
N PHE A 169 16.59 2.94 -14.06
CA PHE A 169 15.74 1.96 -14.74
C PHE A 169 15.74 0.57 -14.08
N THR A 170 15.97 0.52 -12.75
CA THR A 170 15.99 -0.71 -11.96
C THR A 170 14.81 -0.79 -11.01
N LEU A 171 14.38 -2.01 -10.73
CA LEU A 171 13.36 -2.36 -9.73
C LEU A 171 13.84 -2.02 -8.32
N HIS A 172 15.14 -2.16 -8.06
CA HIS A 172 15.75 -1.93 -6.76
C HIS A 172 16.79 -0.79 -6.86
N PRO A 173 16.34 0.48 -6.86
CA PRO A 173 17.25 1.62 -6.80
C PRO A 173 18.05 1.61 -5.48
N GLU A 174 19.28 2.10 -5.53
CA GLU A 174 20.05 2.34 -4.30
C GLU A 174 19.36 3.40 -3.44
N VAL A 175 19.11 3.04 -2.19
CA VAL A 175 18.55 3.93 -1.19
C VAL A 175 19.69 4.74 -0.57
N VAL A 176 19.98 5.92 -1.11
CA VAL A 176 20.95 6.85 -0.52
C VAL A 176 20.24 7.72 0.51
N THR A 177 20.20 7.27 1.76
CA THR A 177 19.60 8.05 2.84
C THR A 177 20.62 8.77 3.71
N ARG A 178 20.31 10.04 3.98
CA ARG A 178 21.02 10.90 4.95
C ARG A 178 20.36 10.89 6.33
N GLN A 179 19.34 10.07 6.54
CA GLN A 179 18.54 10.06 7.75
C GLN A 179 19.12 9.09 8.77
N GLU A 180 19.32 9.56 10.00
CA GLU A 180 19.77 8.75 11.12
C GLU A 180 18.61 7.87 11.63
N ASN A 181 18.88 6.60 11.90
CA ASN A 181 17.91 5.72 12.52
C ASN A 181 17.78 6.05 14.02
N THR A 182 16.66 6.65 14.40
CA THR A 182 16.42 7.09 15.79
C THR A 182 15.84 5.98 16.70
N ASN A 183 15.70 4.76 16.17
CA ASN A 183 15.21 3.58 16.87
C ASN A 183 16.38 2.83 17.50
N SER A 184 16.71 3.14 18.76
CA SER A 184 17.73 2.38 19.47
C SER A 184 17.31 0.93 19.66
N LYS A 185 18.28 0.01 19.68
CA LYS A 185 18.03 -1.42 19.92
C LYS A 185 17.25 -1.65 21.22
N GLN A 186 17.58 -0.93 22.30
CA GLN A 186 16.90 -1.03 23.58
C GLN A 186 15.43 -0.59 23.49
N TYR A 187 15.13 0.42 22.68
CA TYR A 187 13.76 0.88 22.45
C TYR A 187 12.94 -0.18 21.70
N LEU A 188 13.50 -0.75 20.64
CA LEU A 188 12.84 -1.81 19.87
C LEU A 188 12.62 -3.08 20.68
N GLU A 189 13.64 -3.52 21.44
CA GLU A 189 13.52 -4.68 22.34
C GLU A 189 12.47 -4.47 23.44
N ALA A 190 12.32 -3.23 23.95
CA ALA A 190 11.30 -2.90 24.93
C ALA A 190 9.89 -3.00 24.33
N ILE A 191 9.69 -2.53 23.09
CA ILE A 191 8.40 -2.66 22.39
C ILE A 191 8.06 -4.13 22.15
N VAL A 192 9.00 -4.91 21.59
CA VAL A 192 8.78 -6.35 21.34
C VAL A 192 8.42 -7.08 22.63
N ARG A 193 9.10 -6.77 23.73
CA ARG A 193 8.80 -7.37 25.04
C ARG A 193 7.41 -6.99 25.54
N ALA A 194 7.03 -5.72 25.47
CA ALA A 194 5.72 -5.25 25.89
C ALA A 194 4.60 -5.90 25.06
N VAL A 195 4.78 -5.98 23.73
CA VAL A 195 3.83 -6.68 22.85
C VAL A 195 3.72 -8.16 23.23
N ALA A 196 4.84 -8.84 23.47
CA ALA A 196 4.84 -10.24 23.88
C ALA A 196 4.16 -10.46 25.24
N GLU A 197 4.28 -9.51 26.18
CA GLU A 197 3.56 -9.54 27.46
C GLU A 197 2.05 -9.35 27.27
N ASN A 198 1.64 -8.42 26.41
CA ASN A 198 0.22 -8.19 26.08
C ASN A 198 -0.41 -9.41 25.40
N LEU A 199 0.30 -10.06 24.46
CA LEU A 199 -0.20 -11.25 23.77
C LEU A 199 -0.42 -12.44 24.72
N LYS A 200 0.36 -12.56 25.79
CA LYS A 200 0.15 -13.60 26.82
C LYS A 200 -1.15 -13.42 27.62
N CYS A 201 -1.76 -12.24 27.56
CA CYS A 201 -3.04 -11.97 28.21
C CYS A 201 -4.25 -12.47 27.39
N LEU A 202 -4.03 -12.95 26.16
CA LEU A 202 -5.09 -13.53 25.34
C LEU A 202 -5.56 -14.85 25.95
N VAL A 203 -6.88 -15.04 25.99
CA VAL A 203 -7.54 -16.25 26.52
C VAL A 203 -7.65 -17.36 25.44
N ASN A 204 -6.97 -17.18 24.30
CA ASN A 204 -7.07 -17.89 23.01
C ASN A 204 -8.21 -17.37 22.11
N ALA A 205 -8.07 -17.52 20.79
CA ALA A 205 -9.06 -17.03 19.83
C ALA A 205 -10.45 -17.66 20.06
N PRO A 206 -11.52 -16.84 20.14
CA PRO A 206 -12.87 -17.35 20.20
C PRO A 206 -13.19 -18.09 18.90
N SER A 207 -13.38 -19.41 18.99
CA SER A 207 -13.91 -20.19 17.87
C SER A 207 -15.42 -19.98 17.78
N VAL A 208 -15.92 -19.43 16.68
CA VAL A 208 -17.36 -19.34 16.41
C VAL A 208 -17.65 -19.71 14.96
N GLN A 209 -18.72 -20.47 14.76
CA GLN A 209 -19.21 -20.95 13.47
C GLN A 209 -19.49 -19.78 12.50
N MET A 210 -19.08 -19.94 11.25
CA MET A 210 -19.45 -19.07 10.14
C MET A 210 -20.99 -19.04 10.03
N HIS A 211 -21.61 -17.87 10.26
CA HIS A 211 -23.02 -17.68 9.98
C HIS A 211 -23.21 -17.31 8.51
N HIS A 212 -24.02 -18.10 7.80
CA HIS A 212 -24.40 -17.83 6.43
C HIS A 212 -25.20 -16.52 6.36
N VAL A 213 -24.68 -15.52 5.65
CA VAL A 213 -25.40 -14.26 5.40
C VAL A 213 -26.54 -14.56 4.42
N PRO A 214 -27.82 -14.28 4.76
CA PRO A 214 -28.94 -14.49 3.85
C PRO A 214 -28.77 -13.64 2.57
N PRO A 215 -29.08 -14.18 1.38
CA PRO A 215 -28.93 -13.47 0.10
C PRO A 215 -29.69 -12.14 0.01
N ASP A 216 -30.70 -11.95 0.87
CA ASP A 216 -31.66 -10.85 0.82
C ASP A 216 -31.13 -9.53 1.41
N MET A 217 -29.93 -9.51 2.01
CA MET A 217 -29.33 -8.30 2.59
C MET A 217 -28.57 -7.43 1.57
N LEU A 218 -28.45 -7.87 0.32
CA LEU A 218 -27.92 -7.05 -0.78
C LEU A 218 -29.07 -6.74 -1.76
N PRO A 219 -29.57 -5.48 -1.83
CA PRO A 219 -30.58 -5.11 -2.81
C PRO A 219 -29.96 -5.07 -4.22
N CYS A 220 -29.86 -6.23 -4.87
CA CYS A 220 -29.56 -6.32 -6.30
C CYS A 220 -30.87 -6.40 -7.08
N SER A 221 -31.40 -5.25 -7.49
CA SER A 221 -32.01 -5.05 -8.83
C SER A 221 -32.72 -3.69 -8.89
N ARG A 222 -31.99 -2.61 -9.18
CA ARG A 222 -32.63 -1.50 -9.89
C ARG A 222 -32.81 -1.91 -11.35
N LYS A 223 -33.97 -2.47 -11.68
CA LYS A 223 -34.42 -2.54 -13.08
C LYS A 223 -34.43 -1.10 -13.63
N PRO A 224 -33.80 -0.79 -14.78
CA PRO A 224 -34.04 0.48 -15.43
C PRO A 224 -35.52 0.56 -15.82
N PRO A 225 -36.17 1.74 -15.71
CA PRO A 225 -37.58 1.89 -16.05
C PRO A 225 -37.80 1.58 -17.53
N ALA A 226 -38.86 0.83 -17.82
CA ALA A 226 -39.28 0.51 -19.19
C ALA A 226 -39.64 1.80 -19.94
N SER A 227 -39.09 1.97 -21.15
CA SER A 227 -39.52 3.02 -22.07
C SER A 227 -40.95 2.73 -22.54
N PRO A 228 -41.87 3.72 -22.54
CA PRO A 228 -43.18 3.54 -23.14
C PRO A 228 -43.04 3.52 -24.66
N ALA A 229 -43.58 2.46 -25.26
CA ALA A 229 -43.71 2.32 -26.71
C ALA A 229 -44.59 3.44 -27.28
N ALA A 230 -44.15 4.07 -28.37
CA ALA A 230 -44.98 4.92 -29.20
C ALA A 230 -45.10 4.27 -30.59
N ASP A 231 -46.29 3.71 -30.83
CA ASP A 231 -46.80 3.41 -32.17
C ASP A 231 -46.93 4.71 -32.98
N GLY A 232 -46.53 4.68 -34.25
CA GLY A 232 -46.77 5.79 -35.18
C GLY A 232 -45.99 5.69 -36.48
N ALA A 233 -46.59 5.02 -37.46
CA ALA A 233 -46.06 4.76 -38.80
C ALA A 233 -45.57 5.99 -39.59
N ARG A 234 -44.47 5.81 -40.35
CA ARG A 234 -44.31 6.37 -41.71
C ARG A 234 -43.23 5.66 -42.54
N SER A 235 -43.71 4.92 -43.55
CA SER A 235 -43.18 4.68 -44.92
C SER A 235 -41.66 4.65 -45.20
N THR A 236 -41.23 3.49 -45.69
CA THR A 236 -39.98 3.14 -46.44
C THR A 236 -39.89 3.84 -47.83
N PRO A 237 -38.74 3.94 -48.53
CA PRO A 237 -38.02 2.79 -49.13
C PRO A 237 -36.46 2.83 -49.07
N PRO A 238 -35.76 1.76 -49.51
CA PRO A 238 -34.38 1.44 -49.13
C PRO A 238 -33.36 1.85 -50.19
N VAL A 239 -32.08 1.94 -49.81
CA VAL A 239 -30.98 1.83 -50.78
C VAL A 239 -29.78 1.10 -50.19
N ASP A 240 -29.23 0.24 -51.03
CA ASP A 240 -28.27 -0.84 -50.81
C ASP A 240 -26.83 -0.45 -50.44
N ALA A 241 -26.11 -1.51 -50.08
CA ALA A 241 -24.67 -1.65 -49.86
C ALA A 241 -23.75 -1.12 -50.97
N ALA A 242 -22.56 -0.66 -50.56
CA ALA A 242 -21.24 -0.82 -51.21
C ALA A 242 -20.24 0.06 -50.44
N ALA A 243 -19.24 -0.50 -49.74
CA ALA A 243 -17.95 -0.94 -50.26
C ALA A 243 -16.95 0.22 -50.51
N ALA A 244 -15.70 -0.05 -50.10
CA ALA A 244 -14.46 0.55 -50.64
C ALA A 244 -14.20 2.03 -50.26
N MET A 245 -12.97 2.53 -50.07
CA MET A 245 -11.61 2.03 -50.16
C MET A 245 -10.71 3.07 -49.44
N SER A 246 -9.62 2.58 -48.87
CA SER A 246 -8.25 3.12 -48.80
C SER A 246 -7.96 4.60 -49.11
N GLY A 247 -7.01 5.18 -48.37
CA GLY A 247 -6.23 6.32 -48.86
C GLY A 247 -5.23 6.89 -47.85
N ALA A 248 -4.04 6.31 -47.76
CA ALA A 248 -2.87 6.91 -47.12
C ALA A 248 -2.38 8.12 -47.91
N ALA A 249 -1.87 9.16 -47.22
CA ALA A 249 -0.73 9.97 -47.65
C ALA A 249 -0.36 11.04 -46.60
N SER A 250 0.81 10.87 -45.97
CA SER A 250 1.73 11.99 -45.66
C SER A 250 2.84 11.97 -46.74
N PRO A 251 3.93 12.78 -46.71
CA PRO A 251 4.23 14.06 -46.04
C PRO A 251 4.93 15.09 -46.98
N SER A 252 5.13 16.35 -46.53
CA SER A 252 6.20 17.31 -46.95
C SER A 252 5.92 18.67 -46.30
N GLY A 253 6.82 19.56 -45.86
CA GLY A 253 8.27 19.75 -45.87
C GLY A 253 8.52 21.14 -45.18
N SER A 254 9.47 21.27 -44.26
CA SER A 254 10.82 21.87 -44.42
C SER A 254 10.97 23.38 -44.08
N ALA A 255 11.76 23.63 -43.02
CA ALA A 255 12.95 24.50 -42.91
C ALA A 255 12.91 26.06 -42.91
N GLY A 256 13.77 26.64 -42.06
CA GLY A 256 14.29 28.02 -42.00
C GLY A 256 14.08 28.67 -40.62
N ASP A 257 15.01 28.93 -39.68
CA ASP A 257 16.43 29.30 -39.56
C ASP A 257 16.65 30.77 -39.10
N ALA A 258 17.66 30.95 -38.23
CA ALA A 258 18.28 32.18 -37.66
C ALA A 258 17.46 33.09 -36.72
N GLY A 259 17.97 33.70 -35.62
CA GLY A 259 19.30 33.77 -35.00
C GLY A 259 19.40 35.05 -34.10
N PHE A 260 20.11 34.95 -32.94
CA PHE A 260 20.77 36.01 -32.11
C PHE A 260 19.91 37.22 -31.61
N ILE A 261 20.02 37.80 -30.39
CA ILE A 261 21.07 38.54 -29.63
C ILE A 261 20.48 38.70 -28.19
N GLY A 262 21.10 38.42 -27.03
CA GLY A 262 22.22 39.11 -26.35
C GLY A 262 21.78 40.29 -25.45
N ASN A 263 21.79 40.14 -24.10
CA ASN A 263 22.13 41.12 -23.03
C ASN A 263 21.58 40.70 -21.64
N THR A 264 22.41 40.30 -20.66
CA THR A 264 23.15 41.09 -19.63
C THR A 264 22.36 41.55 -18.39
N THR A 265 22.55 40.79 -17.30
CA THR A 265 22.87 41.20 -15.90
C THR A 265 21.83 41.87 -14.96
N PRO A 266 22.03 41.74 -13.61
CA PRO A 266 21.01 41.49 -12.59
C PRO A 266 20.78 42.67 -11.63
N LEU A 267 19.92 42.53 -10.59
CA LEU A 267 20.06 43.23 -9.30
C LEU A 267 19.10 42.71 -8.19
N ALA A 268 19.69 42.56 -6.99
CA ALA A 268 19.21 42.82 -5.61
C ALA A 268 17.93 42.12 -5.08
N VAL A 269 17.90 41.39 -3.95
CA VAL A 269 18.25 41.65 -2.53
C VAL A 269 17.16 42.45 -1.77
N GLU A 270 16.88 41.99 -0.54
CA GLU A 270 15.96 42.46 0.54
C GLU A 270 14.53 41.87 0.48
N ALA A 271 13.94 41.29 1.54
CA ALA A 271 14.24 41.24 2.97
C ALA A 271 13.77 39.89 3.58
#